data_AF-A0A527XJ05-F1
#
_entry.id   AF-A0A527XJ05-F1
#
_cell.length_a   1.000
_cell.length_b   1.000
_cell.length_c   1.000
_cell.angle_alpha   90.00
_cell.angle_beta   90.00
_cell.angle_gamma   90.00
#
_symmetry.space_group_name_H-M   'P 1'
#
loop_
_entity.id
_entity.type
_entity.pdbx_description
1 polymer ?
#
loop_
_entity_poly.entity_id
_entity_poly.type
_entity_poly.pdbx_seq_one_letter_code
_entity_poly.pdbx_strand_id
1 'polypeptide(L)'
;LDGVRELAEKAGRKLSFGIRLHVIARETTAEAWAAADRLISRLDDATIASAQKVFSRMDSVGQARMSALHGGDRAKLEIAPNLWA
;
A
#
# COMPACT_ATOMS: atom_id res chain seq x y z
N LEU A 1 7.03 -14.01 -0.81
CA LEU A 1 6.90 -14.44 -2.23
C LEU A 1 7.40 -15.87 -2.41
N ASP A 2 8.31 -16.33 -1.54
CA ASP A 2 9.00 -17.60 -1.65
C ASP A 2 8.05 -18.80 -1.58
N GLY A 3 7.04 -18.78 -0.71
CA GLY A 3 6.05 -19.86 -0.66
C GLY A 3 5.28 -20.08 -1.97
N VAL A 4 4.90 -19.02 -2.69
CA VAL A 4 4.24 -19.16 -4.01
C VAL A 4 5.22 -19.65 -5.07
N ARG A 5 6.49 -19.23 -4.98
CA ARG A 5 7.56 -19.68 -5.86
C ARG A 5 7.82 -21.18 -5.70
N GLU A 6 7.98 -21.65 -4.46
CA GLU A 6 8.18 -23.06 -4.14
C GLU A 6 7.04 -23.95 -4.65
N LEU A 7 5.78 -23.50 -4.49
CA LEU A 7 4.62 -24.21 -5.01
C LEU A 7 4.62 -24.29 -6.54
N ALA A 8 5.00 -23.21 -7.21
CA ALA A 8 5.09 -23.18 -8.66
C ALA A 8 6.21 -24.11 -9.18
N GLU A 9 7.38 -24.09 -8.53
CA GLU A 9 8.50 -24.97 -8.85
C GLU A 9 8.13 -26.45 -8.69
N LYS A 10 7.45 -26.82 -7.59
CA LYS A 10 6.91 -28.17 -7.38
C LYS A 10 5.92 -28.60 -8.47
N ALA A 11 5.21 -27.64 -9.06
CA ALA A 11 4.30 -27.87 -10.18
C ALA A 11 4.98 -27.76 -11.57
N GLY A 12 6.31 -27.62 -11.64
CA GLY A 12 7.05 -27.47 -12.89
C GLY A 12 6.79 -26.15 -13.63
N ARG A 13 6.29 -25.13 -12.94
CA ARG A 13 5.92 -23.83 -13.50
C ARG A 13 6.92 -22.75 -13.08
N LYS A 14 7.32 -21.90 -14.02
CA LYS A 14 8.11 -20.69 -13.74
C LYS A 14 7.19 -19.48 -13.74
N LEU A 15 7.18 -18.71 -12.65
CA LEU A 15 6.35 -17.51 -12.51
C LEU A 15 7.21 -16.25 -12.63
N SER A 16 6.61 -15.20 -13.21
CA SER A 16 7.05 -13.82 -13.04
C SER A 16 6.21 -13.15 -11.97
N PHE A 17 6.77 -12.12 -11.33
CA PHE A 17 6.10 -11.34 -10.29
C PHE A 17 6.12 -9.88 -10.69
N GLY A 18 5.03 -9.17 -10.39
CA GLY A 18 4.92 -7.73 -10.55
C GLY A 18 4.50 -7.07 -9.25
N ILE A 19 4.85 -5.81 -9.09
CA ILE A 19 4.39 -4.96 -8.00
C ILE A 19 3.73 -3.72 -8.58
N ARG A 20 2.63 -3.29 -7.97
CA ARG A 20 1.94 -2.05 -8.33
C ARG A 20 2.24 -1.01 -7.28
N LEU A 21 2.90 0.07 -7.68
CA LEU A 21 3.19 1.22 -6.83
C LEU A 21 2.65 2.49 -7.48
N HIS A 22 2.16 3.41 -6.67
CA HIS A 22 2.00 4.81 -7.06
C HIS A 22 3.30 5.54 -6.74
N VAL A 23 3.84 6.30 -7.70
CA VAL A 23 5.15 6.96 -7.56
C VAL A 23 4.94 8.47 -7.66
N ILE A 24 5.49 9.21 -6.70
CA ILE A 24 5.51 10.67 -6.68
C ILE A 24 6.96 11.12 -6.89
N ALA A 25 7.34 11.42 -8.13
CA ALA A 25 8.69 11.87 -8.48
C ALA A 25 8.81 13.40 -8.42
N ARG A 26 9.86 13.92 -7.78
CA ARG A 26 10.23 15.34 -7.68
C ARG A 26 11.76 15.50 -7.75
N GLU A 27 12.24 16.75 -7.81
CA GLU A 27 13.68 17.03 -7.91
C GLU A 27 14.43 16.63 -6.63
N THR A 28 13.78 16.80 -5.47
CA THR A 28 14.31 16.38 -4.18
C THR A 28 13.35 15.46 -3.42
N THR A 29 13.89 14.64 -2.51
CA THR A 29 13.09 13.80 -1.61
C THR A 29 12.11 14.65 -0.78
N ALA A 30 12.57 15.79 -0.28
CA ALA A 30 11.74 16.70 0.52
C ALA A 30 10.51 17.22 -0.26
N GLU A 31 10.69 17.57 -1.54
CA GLU A 31 9.56 17.97 -2.40
C GLU A 31 8.58 16.83 -2.68
N ALA A 32 9.09 15.60 -2.84
CA ALA A 32 8.24 14.42 -3.05
C ALA A 32 7.34 14.19 -1.83
N TRP A 33 7.91 14.29 -0.63
CA TRP A 33 7.17 14.20 0.62
C TRP A 33 6.16 15.33 0.80
N ALA A 34 6.56 16.58 0.55
CA ALA A 34 5.64 17.71 0.60
C ALA A 34 4.46 17.58 -0.41
N ALA A 35 4.71 16.98 -1.58
CA ALA A 35 3.66 16.68 -2.55
C ALA A 35 2.74 15.55 -2.08
N ALA A 36 3.29 14.52 -1.42
CA ALA A 36 2.53 13.43 -0.84
C ALA A 36 1.62 13.92 0.31
N ASP A 37 2.13 14.76 1.21
CA ASP A 37 1.34 15.39 2.27
C ASP A 37 0.21 16.26 1.70
N ARG A 38 0.52 17.05 0.66
CA ARG A 38 -0.47 17.88 -0.02
C ARG A 38 -1.58 17.03 -0.65
N LEU A 39 -1.26 15.88 -1.22
CA LEU A 39 -2.22 14.97 -1.86
C LEU A 39 -3.30 14.51 -0.88
N ILE A 40 -2.91 14.20 0.37
CA ILE A 40 -3.82 13.71 1.41
C ILE A 40 -4.34 14.81 2.34
N SER A 41 -3.86 16.05 2.21
CA SER A 41 -4.15 17.18 3.12
C SER A 41 -5.64 17.51 3.30
N ARG A 42 -6.49 17.09 2.37
CA ARG A 42 -7.94 17.35 2.40
C ARG A 42 -8.78 16.17 2.87
N LEU A 43 -8.14 15.05 3.23
CA LEU A 43 -8.84 13.91 3.81
C LEU A 43 -9.10 14.17 5.29
N ASP A 44 -10.38 14.19 5.65
CA ASP A 44 -10.80 14.20 7.05
C ASP A 44 -10.93 12.78 7.61
N ASP A 45 -10.92 12.68 8.94
CA ASP A 45 -10.97 11.39 9.64
C ASP A 45 -12.27 10.62 9.34
N ALA A 46 -13.37 11.33 9.07
CA ALA A 46 -14.65 10.74 8.71
C ALA A 46 -14.58 10.04 7.34
N THR A 47 -13.94 10.66 6.36
CA THR A 47 -13.71 10.11 5.03
C THR A 47 -12.80 8.88 5.11
N ILE A 48 -11.73 8.96 5.91
CA ILE A 48 -10.81 7.83 6.14
C ILE A 48 -11.58 6.66 6.78
N ALA A 49 -12.34 6.90 7.84
CA ALA A 49 -13.12 5.86 8.53
C ALA A 49 -14.18 5.23 7.61
N SER A 50 -14.83 6.04 6.76
CA SER A 50 -15.78 5.55 5.76
C SER A 50 -15.10 4.64 4.74
N ALA A 51 -13.96 5.05 4.19
CA ALA A 51 -13.18 4.24 3.26
C ALA A 51 -12.72 2.92 3.89
N GLN A 52 -12.22 2.94 5.14
CA GLN A 52 -11.82 1.73 5.86
C GLN A 52 -13.00 0.77 6.07
N LYS A 53 -14.20 1.26 6.39
CA LYS A 53 -15.41 0.42 6.47
C LYS A 53 -15.72 -0.26 5.15
N VAL A 54 -15.57 0.44 4.04
CA VAL A 54 -15.78 -0.14 2.70
C VAL A 54 -14.74 -1.22 2.42
N PHE A 55 -13.45 -0.96 2.68
CA PHE A 55 -12.38 -1.94 2.49
C PHE A 55 -12.55 -3.19 3.36
N SER A 56 -13.03 -3.04 4.60
CA SER A 56 -13.26 -4.17 5.51
C SER A 56 -14.32 -5.17 5.01
N ARG A 57 -15.19 -4.74 4.10
CA ARG A 57 -16.25 -5.56 3.51
C ARG A 57 -15.84 -6.23 2.20
N MET A 58 -14.63 -5.94 1.70
CA MET A 58 -14.13 -6.52 0.46
C MET A 58 -13.51 -7.90 0.73
N ASP A 59 -13.75 -8.86 -0.17
CA ASP A 59 -13.17 -10.21 -0.08
C ASP A 59 -11.68 -10.27 -0.50
N SER A 60 -11.08 -9.13 -0.82
CA SER A 60 -9.68 -9.07 -1.26
C SER A 60 -8.72 -9.24 -0.09
N VAL A 61 -8.07 -10.41 -0.02
CA VAL A 61 -6.97 -10.67 0.93
C VAL A 61 -5.83 -9.66 0.78
N GLY A 62 -5.56 -9.20 -0.45
CA GLY A 62 -4.56 -8.17 -0.71
C GLY A 62 -4.93 -6.84 -0.06
N GLN A 63 -6.19 -6.42 -0.20
CA GLN A 63 -6.69 -5.20 0.44
C GLN A 63 -6.65 -5.33 1.96
N ALA A 64 -7.09 -6.45 2.52
CA ALA A 64 -7.06 -6.70 3.95
C ALA A 64 -5.63 -6.59 4.53
N ARG A 65 -4.64 -7.16 3.82
CA ARG A 65 -3.22 -7.07 4.21
C ARG A 65 -2.68 -5.65 4.12
N MET A 66 -3.03 -4.89 3.07
CA MET A 66 -2.62 -3.50 2.94
C MET A 66 -3.18 -2.64 4.07
N SER A 67 -4.49 -2.71 4.33
CA SER A 67 -5.14 -1.99 5.44
C SER A 67 -4.52 -2.33 6.80
N ALA A 68 -4.06 -3.56 7.00
CA ALA A 68 -3.42 -3.98 8.25
C ALA A 68 -2.03 -3.37 8.49
N LEU A 69 -1.35 -2.85 7.45
CA LEU A 69 -0.01 -2.26 7.58
C LEU A 69 -0.04 -0.92 8.33
N HIS A 70 -1.08 -0.12 8.10
CA HIS A 70 -1.22 1.23 8.68
C HIS A 70 -2.45 1.37 9.60
N GLY A 71 -3.40 0.41 9.56
CA GLY A 71 -4.58 0.39 10.44
C GLY A 71 -5.56 1.54 10.24
N GLY A 72 -5.49 2.23 9.10
CA GLY A 72 -6.26 3.46 8.85
C GLY A 72 -5.65 4.72 9.47
N ASP A 73 -4.51 4.63 10.15
CA ASP A 73 -3.84 5.77 10.77
C ASP A 73 -2.91 6.47 9.78
N ARG A 74 -3.22 7.73 9.47
CA ARG A 74 -2.42 8.56 8.54
C ARG A 74 -1.00 8.83 9.04
N ALA A 75 -0.76 8.74 10.35
CA ALA A 75 0.56 8.94 10.93
C ALA A 75 1.48 7.71 10.78
N LYS A 76 0.95 6.58 10.28
CA LYS A 76 1.66 5.30 10.16
C LYS A 76 1.76 4.79 8.72
N LEU A 77 1.65 5.70 7.75
CA LEU A 77 1.70 5.33 6.33
C LEU A 77 3.11 4.89 5.92
N GLU A 78 4.19 5.40 6.54
CA GLU A 78 5.54 4.99 6.18
C GLU A 78 5.92 3.64 6.80
N ILE A 79 6.11 2.63 5.95
CA ILE A 79 6.49 1.26 6.36
C ILE A 79 7.96 0.93 6.09
N ALA A 80 8.63 1.73 5.27
CA ALA A 80 10.06 1.68 4.98
C ALA A 80 10.50 3.04 4.37
N PRO A 81 11.81 3.35 4.33
CA PRO A 81 12.28 4.62 3.76
C PRO A 81 11.73 4.87 2.35
N ASN A 82 11.01 5.98 2.18
CA ASN A 82 10.35 6.37 0.92
C ASN A 82 9.26 5.41 0.42
N LEU A 83 8.65 4.61 1.30
CA LEU A 83 7.58 3.67 0.96
C LEU A 83 6.39 3.82 1.89
N TRP A 84 5.22 4.07 1.29
CA TRP A 84 3.93 4.10 1.98
C TRP A 84 3.13 2.82 1.80
N ALA A 85 2.36 2.47 2.83
CA ALA A 85 1.29 1.48 2.78
C ALA A 85 0.05 1.94 3.55
#